data_AF-A0A1E5W6G3-F1
#
_entry.id   AF-A0A1E5W6G3-F1
#
_cell.length_a   1.000
_cell.length_b   1.000
_cell.length_c   1.000
_cell.angle_alpha   90.00
_cell.angle_beta   90.00
_cell.angle_gamma   90.00
#
_symmetry.space_group_name_H-M   'P 1'
#
loop_
_entity.id
_entity.type
_entity.pdbx_description
1 polymer ?
#
loop_
_entity_poly.entity_id
_entity_poly.type
_entity_poly.pdbx_seq_one_letter_code
_entity_poly.pdbx_strand_id
1 'polypeptide(L)'
;LPYSPAEQDCRRQYTLSVWGDFFLTYQPCTTEELLSMEKKAQARKEEVRWILLDAGTSDDLARKLDHVDELERLGVDYQYKDTHELLCAVYHDKDGGSSDLYVTLLRFYPLHENVFQVTWH
;
A
#
# COMPACT_ATOMS: atom_id res chain seq x y z
N LEU A 1 42.25 -12.96 -54.16
CA LEU A 1 41.01 -13.56 -53.61
C LEU A 1 40.42 -12.57 -52.63
N PRO A 2 39.23 -11.99 -52.89
CA PRO A 2 38.61 -11.04 -51.98
C PRO A 2 37.88 -11.81 -50.86
N TYR A 3 38.11 -11.41 -49.61
CA TYR A 3 37.34 -11.89 -48.47
C TYR A 3 35.95 -11.22 -48.48
N SER A 4 34.90 -12.04 -48.36
CA SER A 4 33.48 -11.63 -48.29
C SER A 4 33.05 -11.40 -46.83
N PRO A 5 32.08 -10.50 -46.55
CA PRO A 5 31.80 -10.00 -45.21
C PRO A 5 30.77 -10.89 -44.49
N ALA A 6 31.14 -11.43 -43.33
CA ALA A 6 30.17 -11.93 -42.38
C ALA A 6 29.93 -10.83 -41.34
N GLU A 7 29.11 -9.85 -41.72
CA GLU A 7 28.43 -8.95 -40.78
C GLU A 7 27.48 -9.80 -39.93
N GLN A 8 28.00 -10.39 -38.86
CA GLN A 8 27.17 -10.86 -37.76
C GLN A 8 26.98 -9.71 -36.78
N ASP A 9 26.17 -8.74 -37.20
CA ASP A 9 25.54 -7.82 -36.27
C ASP A 9 24.48 -8.60 -35.50
N CYS A 10 24.90 -9.27 -34.43
CA CYS A 10 24.01 -9.80 -33.41
C CYS A 10 23.36 -8.62 -32.67
N ARG A 11 22.50 -7.85 -33.37
CA ARG A 11 21.62 -6.88 -32.74
C ARG A 11 20.67 -7.66 -31.85
N ARG A 12 21.00 -7.72 -30.57
CA ARG A 12 20.07 -8.07 -29.51
C ARG A 12 18.84 -7.18 -29.72
N GLN A 13 17.73 -7.80 -30.12
CA GLN A 13 16.46 -7.12 -30.31
C GLN A 13 15.89 -6.79 -28.94
N TYR A 14 16.42 -5.74 -28.32
CA TYR A 14 15.84 -5.18 -27.11
C TYR A 14 14.49 -4.57 -27.47
N THR A 15 13.44 -5.01 -26.79
CA THR A 15 12.13 -4.36 -26.88
C THR A 15 12.26 -2.94 -26.35
N LEU A 16 11.81 -1.97 -27.16
CA LEU A 16 11.80 -0.57 -26.77
C LEU A 16 11.01 -0.40 -25.47
N SER A 17 11.47 0.52 -24.63
CA SER A 17 10.72 0.91 -23.43
C SER A 17 9.34 1.41 -23.85
N VAL A 18 8.29 0.82 -23.26
CA VAL A 18 6.90 1.28 -23.43
C VAL A 18 6.73 2.73 -22.96
N TRP A 19 7.61 3.18 -22.08
CA TRP A 19 7.56 4.50 -21.45
C TRP A 19 8.43 5.54 -22.15
N GLY A 20 9.41 5.13 -22.97
CA GLY A 20 10.38 6.04 -23.60
C GLY A 20 10.94 7.05 -22.58
N ASP A 21 10.81 8.34 -22.90
CA ASP A 21 11.26 9.47 -22.08
C ASP A 21 10.16 10.10 -21.20
N PHE A 22 8.99 9.45 -21.07
CA PHE A 22 7.81 10.00 -20.39
C PHE A 22 8.08 10.50 -18.97
N PHE A 23 8.90 9.78 -18.20
CA PHE A 23 9.25 10.15 -16.83
C PHE A 23 10.35 11.22 -16.74
N LEU A 24 11.07 11.51 -17.84
CA LEU A 24 12.17 12.49 -17.85
C LEU A 24 11.66 13.94 -17.85
N THR A 25 10.44 14.18 -18.31
CA THR A 25 9.83 15.52 -18.41
C THR A 25 8.87 15.82 -17.26
N TYR A 26 8.99 15.11 -16.13
CA TYR A 26 8.14 15.37 -14.96
C TYR A 26 8.34 16.79 -14.44
N GLN A 27 7.24 17.54 -14.37
CA GLN A 27 7.21 18.84 -13.69
C GLN A 27 6.61 18.62 -12.31
N PRO A 28 7.36 18.92 -11.23
CA PRO A 28 6.81 18.89 -9.89
C PRO A 28 5.63 19.84 -9.76
N CYS A 29 4.65 19.47 -8.94
CA CYS A 29 3.59 20.40 -8.53
C CYS A 29 4.19 21.68 -7.96
N THR A 30 3.48 22.80 -8.16
CA THR A 30 3.88 24.07 -7.56
C THR A 30 3.78 24.00 -6.03
N THR A 31 4.52 24.88 -5.34
CA THR A 31 4.51 24.93 -3.87
C THR A 31 3.10 25.14 -3.31
N GLU A 32 2.26 25.94 -3.97
CA GLU A 32 0.88 26.19 -3.54
C GLU A 32 0.00 24.93 -3.68
N GLU A 33 0.14 24.19 -4.77
CA GLU A 33 -0.56 22.93 -4.99
C GLU A 33 -0.15 21.87 -3.97
N LEU A 34 1.15 21.74 -3.71
CA LEU A 34 1.69 20.82 -2.70
C LEU A 34 1.13 21.15 -1.31
N LEU A 35 1.17 22.41 -0.89
CA LEU A 35 0.63 22.84 0.40
C LEU A 35 -0.88 22.61 0.50
N SER A 36 -1.62 22.80 -0.59
CA SER A 36 -3.06 22.52 -0.66
C SER A 36 -3.35 21.02 -0.52
N MET A 37 -2.58 20.18 -1.22
CA MET A 37 -2.69 18.72 -1.14
C MET A 37 -2.33 18.20 0.24
N GLU A 38 -1.26 18.72 0.84
CA GLU A 38 -0.82 18.36 2.19
C GLU A 38 -1.87 18.71 3.24
N LYS A 39 -2.44 19.92 3.19
CA LYS A 39 -3.54 20.32 4.09
C LYS A 39 -4.74 19.38 3.99
N LYS A 40 -5.14 19.03 2.76
CA LYS A 40 -6.25 18.09 2.52
C LYS A 40 -5.92 16.69 3.01
N ALA A 41 -4.69 16.23 2.79
CA ALA A 41 -4.22 14.93 3.27
C ALA A 41 -4.25 14.89 4.80
N GLN A 42 -3.78 15.94 5.47
CA GLN A 42 -3.78 16.04 6.92
C GLN A 42 -5.19 16.07 7.52
N ALA A 43 -6.12 16.81 6.90
CA ALA A 43 -7.51 16.84 7.34
C ALA A 43 -8.15 15.44 7.25
N ARG A 44 -8.02 14.78 6.09
CA ARG A 44 -8.52 13.41 5.91
C ARG A 44 -7.82 12.43 6.83
N LYS A 45 -6.53 12.64 7.11
CA LYS A 45 -5.78 11.77 8.00
C LYS A 45 -6.43 11.73 9.39
N GLU A 46 -6.76 12.90 9.91
CA GLU A 46 -7.39 13.03 11.22
C GLU A 46 -8.84 12.48 11.21
N GLU A 47 -9.61 12.74 10.16
CA GLU A 47 -10.97 12.16 10.01
C GLU A 47 -10.96 10.63 10.08
N VAL A 48 -10.05 9.98 9.35
CA VAL A 48 -9.89 8.52 9.39
C VAL A 48 -9.46 8.06 10.78
N ARG A 49 -8.60 8.82 11.46
CA ARG A 49 -8.19 8.50 12.84
C ARG A 49 -9.38 8.46 13.79
N TRP A 50 -10.31 9.43 13.68
CA TRP A 50 -11.53 9.46 14.48
C TRP A 50 -12.46 8.29 14.18
N ILE A 51 -12.64 7.96 12.91
CA ILE A 51 -13.46 6.78 12.50
C ILE A 51 -12.88 5.50 13.12
N LEU A 52 -11.56 5.37 13.08
CA LEU A 52 -10.86 4.19 13.58
C LEU A 52 -10.92 4.08 15.11
N LEU A 53 -10.83 5.21 15.82
CA LEU A 53 -11.05 5.30 17.27
C LEU A 53 -12.49 4.94 17.65
N ASP A 54 -13.50 5.48 16.93
CA ASP A 54 -14.92 5.13 17.13
C ASP A 54 -15.14 3.63 16.93
N ALA A 55 -14.63 3.09 15.83
CA ALA A 55 -14.67 1.66 15.53
C ALA A 55 -14.07 0.83 16.68
N GLY A 56 -12.96 1.28 17.26
CA GLY A 56 -12.30 0.63 18.40
C GLY A 56 -13.16 0.51 19.65
N THR A 57 -14.02 1.50 19.90
CA THR A 57 -14.93 1.51 21.07
C THR A 57 -16.19 0.66 20.88
N SER A 58 -16.55 0.34 19.64
CA SER A 58 -17.65 -0.57 19.34
C SER A 58 -17.30 -2.01 19.67
N ASP A 59 -18.29 -2.82 20.03
CA ASP A 59 -18.12 -4.27 20.21
C ASP A 59 -18.28 -5.06 18.90
N ASP A 60 -18.60 -4.38 17.80
CA ASP A 60 -18.76 -5.00 16.48
C ASP A 60 -17.40 -5.35 15.87
N LEU A 61 -17.09 -6.64 15.90
CA LEU A 61 -15.85 -7.20 15.38
C LEU A 61 -15.73 -7.08 13.85
N ALA A 62 -16.84 -7.28 13.14
CA ALA A 62 -16.85 -7.24 11.67
C ALA A 62 -16.54 -5.83 11.18
N ARG A 63 -17.16 -4.82 11.80
CA ARG A 63 -16.89 -3.41 11.50
C ARG A 63 -15.42 -3.01 11.71
N LYS A 64 -14.77 -3.56 12.75
CA LYS A 64 -13.33 -3.32 12.99
C LYS A 64 -12.46 -3.93 11.89
N LEU A 65 -12.78 -5.15 11.46
CA LEU A 65 -12.04 -5.84 10.41
C LEU A 65 -12.19 -5.17 9.05
N ASP A 66 -13.39 -4.70 8.71
CA ASP A 66 -13.62 -3.97 7.46
C ASP A 66 -12.75 -2.71 7.38
N HIS A 67 -12.63 -1.96 8.48
CA HIS A 67 -11.75 -0.79 8.53
C HIS A 67 -10.26 -1.16 8.42
N VAL A 68 -9.84 -2.28 9.00
CA VAL A 68 -8.47 -2.78 8.89
C VAL A 68 -8.15 -3.20 7.46
N ASP A 69 -9.02 -4.00 6.82
CA ASP A 69 -8.89 -4.43 5.43
C ASP A 69 -8.85 -3.23 4.47
N GLU A 70 -9.72 -2.24 4.69
CA GLU A 70 -9.74 -1.01 3.88
C GLU A 70 -8.43 -0.23 3.98
N LEU A 71 -7.84 -0.10 5.17
CA LEU A 71 -6.58 0.62 5.35
C LEU A 71 -5.40 -0.09 4.67
N GLU A 72 -5.34 -1.41 4.78
CA GLU A 72 -4.32 -2.23 4.11
C GLU A 72 -4.47 -2.17 2.60
N ARG A 73 -5.70 -2.30 2.09
CA ARG A 73 -5.98 -2.25 0.64
C ARG A 73 -5.68 -0.88 0.04
N LEU A 74 -5.81 0.18 0.83
CA LEU A 74 -5.41 1.53 0.46
C LEU A 74 -3.90 1.78 0.60
N GLY A 75 -3.15 0.88 1.27
CA GLY A 75 -1.72 1.03 1.52
C GLY A 75 -1.37 2.21 2.44
N VAL A 76 -2.31 2.59 3.33
CA VAL A 76 -2.15 3.72 4.27
C VAL A 76 -2.12 3.28 5.73
N ASP A 77 -2.23 1.97 5.98
CA ASP A 77 -2.14 1.33 7.29
C ASP A 77 -0.89 1.79 8.07
N TYR A 78 0.24 2.01 7.39
CA TYR A 78 1.47 2.50 8.00
C TYR A 78 1.31 3.84 8.73
N GLN A 79 0.37 4.70 8.31
CA GLN A 79 0.11 5.99 8.95
C GLN A 79 -0.70 5.87 10.26
N TYR A 80 -1.32 4.71 10.47
CA TYR A 80 -2.27 4.44 11.56
C TYR A 80 -1.86 3.26 12.42
N LYS A 81 -0.58 2.86 12.34
CA LYS A 81 -0.04 1.67 13.00
C LYS A 81 -0.50 1.52 14.47
N ASP A 82 -0.42 2.58 15.28
CA ASP A 82 -0.82 2.53 16.68
C ASP A 82 -2.31 2.16 16.87
N THR A 83 -3.19 2.76 16.07
CA THR A 83 -4.63 2.52 16.17
C THR A 83 -5.01 1.19 15.52
N HIS A 84 -4.32 0.81 14.44
CA HIS A 84 -4.46 -0.49 13.80
C HIS A 84 -4.06 -1.61 14.76
N GLU A 85 -2.92 -1.49 15.45
CA GLU A 85 -2.49 -2.44 16.49
C GLU A 85 -3.50 -2.52 17.64
N LEU A 86 -4.07 -1.39 18.07
CA LEU A 86 -5.12 -1.37 19.09
C LEU A 86 -6.38 -2.13 18.64
N LEU A 87 -6.83 -1.93 17.40
CA LEU A 87 -7.98 -2.66 16.84
C LEU A 87 -7.70 -4.17 16.76
N CYS A 88 -6.50 -4.54 16.30
CA CYS A 88 -6.04 -5.92 16.24
C CYS A 88 -5.91 -6.55 17.63
N ALA A 89 -5.50 -5.79 18.65
CA ALA A 89 -5.41 -6.27 20.03
C ALA A 89 -6.79 -6.53 20.65
N VAL A 90 -7.75 -5.60 20.48
CA VAL A 90 -9.14 -5.79 20.94
C VAL A 90 -9.77 -6.99 20.24
N TYR A 91 -9.41 -7.24 18.99
CA TYR A 91 -9.80 -8.43 18.26
C TYR A 91 -9.26 -9.73 18.90
N HIS A 92 -7.99 -9.77 19.28
CA HIS A 92 -7.39 -10.96 19.90
C HIS A 92 -7.93 -11.24 21.31
N ASP A 93 -8.30 -10.20 22.06
CA ASP A 93 -8.79 -10.33 23.44
C ASP A 93 -10.24 -10.82 23.53
N LYS A 94 -11.10 -10.44 22.56
CA LYS A 94 -12.52 -10.79 22.57
C LYS A 94 -12.87 -12.14 21.95
N ASP A 95 -11.92 -12.78 21.27
CA ASP A 95 -12.26 -13.95 20.46
C ASP A 95 -12.14 -15.27 21.22
N GLY A 96 -13.20 -15.56 21.97
CA GLY A 96 -13.59 -16.92 22.30
C GLY A 96 -14.18 -17.62 21.07
N GLY A 97 -13.37 -17.86 20.03
CA GLY A 97 -13.72 -18.74 18.91
C GLY A 97 -14.95 -18.32 18.09
N SER A 98 -14.96 -17.12 17.51
CA SER A 98 -15.92 -16.76 16.47
C SER A 98 -15.68 -17.62 15.21
N SER A 99 -16.68 -18.41 14.83
CA SER A 99 -16.67 -19.32 13.68
C SER A 99 -16.90 -18.61 12.33
N ASP A 100 -16.76 -17.29 12.28
CA ASP A 100 -16.98 -16.55 11.04
C ASP A 100 -15.81 -16.79 10.06
N LEU A 101 -16.16 -17.24 8.87
CA LEU A 101 -15.22 -17.58 7.81
C LEU A 101 -14.43 -16.35 7.37
N TYR A 102 -15.08 -15.18 7.34
CA TYR A 102 -14.43 -13.91 7.00
C TYR A 102 -13.36 -13.52 8.04
N VAL A 103 -13.73 -13.64 9.31
CA VAL A 103 -12.84 -13.43 10.47
C VAL A 103 -11.66 -14.40 10.45
N THR A 104 -11.90 -15.66 10.11
CA THR A 104 -10.87 -16.69 10.00
C THR A 104 -9.94 -16.41 8.82
N LEU A 105 -10.49 -16.04 7.66
CA LEU A 105 -9.70 -15.71 6.48
C LEU A 105 -8.79 -14.51 6.71
N LEU A 106 -9.28 -13.42 7.32
CA LEU A 106 -8.46 -12.24 7.64
C LEU A 106 -7.32 -12.55 8.63
N ARG A 107 -7.53 -13.44 9.60
CA ARG A 107 -6.46 -13.93 10.49
C ARG A 107 -5.34 -14.66 9.77
N PHE A 108 -5.71 -15.45 8.76
CA PHE A 108 -4.77 -16.30 8.03
C PHE A 108 -4.27 -15.65 6.75
N TYR A 109 -4.88 -14.54 6.31
CA TYR A 109 -4.35 -13.71 5.25
C TYR A 109 -3.09 -13.06 5.81
N PRO A 110 -1.91 -13.37 5.25
CA PRO A 110 -0.70 -12.67 5.66
C PRO A 110 -0.92 -11.21 5.30
N LEU A 111 -0.99 -10.33 6.30
CA LEU A 111 -0.80 -8.88 6.13
C LEU A 111 0.47 -8.72 5.32
N HIS A 112 0.31 -8.53 4.00
CA HIS A 112 1.41 -8.74 3.07
C HIS A 112 2.32 -7.52 3.15
N GLU A 113 3.40 -7.72 3.91
CA GLU A 113 4.72 -7.16 3.70
C GLU A 113 4.90 -5.64 3.77
N ASN A 114 5.78 -5.26 4.69
CA ASN A 114 6.72 -4.16 4.51
C ASN A 114 7.61 -4.39 3.26
N VAL A 115 7.05 -4.33 2.03
CA VAL A 115 7.81 -4.39 0.76
C VAL A 115 8.50 -3.05 0.48
N PHE A 116 9.22 -2.48 1.44
CA PHE A 116 10.10 -1.34 1.18
C PHE A 116 11.45 -1.42 1.90
N GLN A 117 11.95 -2.63 2.17
CA GLN A 117 13.38 -2.83 2.41
C GLN A 117 13.91 -4.04 1.64
N VAL A 118 13.91 -3.95 0.31
CA VAL A 118 14.93 -4.64 -0.49
C VAL A 118 16.09 -3.66 -0.62
N THR A 119 16.96 -3.68 0.38
CA THR A 119 18.28 -3.04 0.33
C THR A 119 19.10 -3.79 -0.70
N TRP A 120 19.33 -3.19 -1.86
CA TRP A 120 20.31 -3.69 -2.83
C TRP A 120 21.70 -3.54 -2.23
N HIS A 121 22.42 -4.65 -2.07
CA HIS A 121 23.85 -4.65 -1.82
C HIS A 121 24.56 -5.66 -2.72
#